data_AF-D8Q5Q3-F1
#
_entry.id   AF-D8Q5Q3-F1
#
_cell.length_a   1.000
_cell.length_b   1.000
_cell.length_c   1.000
_cell.angle_alpha   90.00
_cell.angle_beta   90.00
_cell.angle_gamma   90.00
#
_symmetry.space_group_name_H-M   'P 1'
#
loop_
_entity.id
_entity.type
_entity.pdbx_description
1 polymer ?
#
loop_
_entity_poly.entity_id
_entity_poly.type
_entity_poly.pdbx_seq_one_letter_code
_entity_poly.pdbx_strand_id
1 'polypeptide(L)'
;MVVHITNQHEGVKPEDIARQFIGQRTYANWPFLQEGKVVAVSDALFKYELLSVSPGAPPKVVSSPHSQAGLGHWKTKAERIQDVYSKRCGVLTGDVDILLHVRPLKGLTRLDTGAFVKDYEGPDKEIETALQMAVSHVVSEDPRYMEREAPPLAEEFPDGTKIFFLGEHAYGVAAQVSSTTKDTLSVILAFFPTEKQENEKFKAIVDHRKSARYLPSFQVAQMLGMSGRALSRITSSFMVVTSDGNKTNLGLSLKFEAKGMKVVDYSRKSGRNWEFSEKAIDLLREYKQAYPDVFKALDQDGDAMARASDVLPGENSDARVKEVKAWLKNKGVRDFEPVTLFCDQLGKEIVKEIETLADEFNASKSTSGFKKAIVKAIPRQAVLKPAHAPYRLQNQKFALGDRVTMIQDSGAVPLSVKGTVIGLNAKSMDVVWDVPFMAGTTLGDRCSQYRGSTVEFNTCLNLSNPQFVASTNPKTPAAPVRTGQFKPQIGPRPAIQPGAGQQPAAGFRPAPHRGGGVQIMANPNRGGRGGSRGGPPNRPFNETAQLPNGSDAAPAAGRGGPTPRGGRGGFAPPFRGRGGFVPVFDRGRGAPRGMNRGRGRGFAPPLQS
;
A
#
# COMPACT_ATOMS: atom_id res chain seq x y z
N MET A 1 -7.86 25.04 -30.36
CA MET A 1 -6.51 25.23 -30.91
C MET A 1 -5.90 23.85 -31.03
N VAL A 2 -5.48 23.44 -32.22
CA VAL A 2 -4.84 22.15 -32.45
C VAL A 2 -3.35 22.42 -32.68
N VAL A 3 -2.49 21.69 -32.00
CA VAL A 3 -1.03 21.82 -32.12
C VAL A 3 -0.50 20.70 -33.00
N HIS A 4 0.26 21.05 -34.03
CA HIS A 4 0.94 20.09 -34.89
C HIS A 4 2.41 20.00 -34.49
N ILE A 5 2.90 18.79 -34.22
CA ILE A 5 4.28 18.55 -33.83
C ILE A 5 5.09 18.17 -35.06
N THR A 6 6.23 18.83 -35.25
CA THR A 6 7.19 18.52 -36.32
C THR A 6 8.30 17.63 -35.77
N ASN A 7 8.52 16.47 -36.39
CA ASN A 7 9.58 15.55 -35.97
C ASN A 7 10.95 16.09 -36.40
N GLN A 8 11.78 16.48 -35.43
CA GLN A 8 13.14 16.98 -35.70
C GLN A 8 14.15 15.87 -36.04
N HIS A 9 13.79 14.61 -35.79
CA HIS A 9 14.66 13.44 -35.99
C HIS A 9 14.20 12.58 -37.18
N GLU A 10 13.41 13.16 -38.09
CA GLU A 10 12.94 12.49 -39.28
C GLU A 10 14.11 12.05 -40.17
N GLY A 11 14.09 10.79 -40.63
CA GLY A 11 15.15 10.21 -41.47
C GLY A 11 16.44 9.79 -40.76
N VAL A 12 16.55 9.98 -39.44
CA VAL A 12 17.71 9.52 -38.66
C VAL A 12 17.59 8.03 -38.34
N LYS A 13 18.70 7.30 -38.45
CA LYS A 13 18.72 5.85 -38.15
C LYS A 13 18.44 5.60 -36.66
N PRO A 14 17.63 4.58 -36.31
CA PRO A 14 17.33 4.24 -34.92
C PRO A 14 18.58 3.92 -34.08
N GLU A 15 19.61 3.32 -34.68
CA GLU A 15 20.89 3.03 -34.01
C GLU A 15 21.62 4.30 -33.56
N ASP A 16 21.59 5.36 -34.37
CA ASP A 16 22.26 6.62 -34.06
C ASP A 16 21.50 7.38 -32.97
N ILE A 17 20.15 7.33 -33.02
CA ILE A 17 19.29 7.84 -31.93
C ILE A 17 19.56 7.08 -30.63
N ALA A 18 19.71 5.76 -30.69
CA ALA A 18 20.02 4.95 -29.52
C ALA A 18 21.38 5.33 -28.91
N ARG A 19 22.42 5.56 -29.72
CA ARG A 19 23.74 6.03 -29.25
C ARG A 19 23.67 7.43 -28.63
N GLN A 20 22.81 8.29 -29.15
CA GLN A 20 22.67 9.67 -28.67
C GLN A 20 21.86 9.75 -27.37
N PHE A 21 20.73 9.04 -27.29
CA PHE A 21 19.76 9.22 -26.20
C PHE A 21 19.96 8.24 -25.04
N ILE A 22 20.40 7.00 -25.27
CA ILE A 22 20.51 6.02 -24.18
C ILE A 22 21.54 6.49 -23.15
N GLY A 23 21.14 6.46 -21.87
CA GLY A 23 21.94 6.94 -20.76
C GLY A 23 21.83 8.45 -20.50
N GLN A 24 21.28 9.22 -21.45
CA GLN A 24 21.08 10.66 -21.30
C GLN A 24 19.76 10.99 -20.57
N ARG A 25 19.72 12.21 -20.06
CA ARG A 25 18.52 12.81 -19.47
C ARG A 25 17.61 13.31 -20.59
N THR A 26 16.31 13.12 -20.42
CA THR A 26 15.27 13.63 -21.32
C THR A 26 14.07 14.09 -20.50
N TYR A 27 13.24 14.95 -21.07
CA TYR A 27 12.00 15.39 -20.47
C TYR A 27 10.82 14.80 -21.25
N ALA A 28 10.06 13.95 -20.56
CA ALA A 28 8.87 13.27 -21.09
C ALA A 28 7.59 14.00 -20.65
N ASN A 29 6.42 13.52 -21.11
CA ASN A 29 5.10 14.01 -20.69
C ASN A 29 4.78 15.47 -21.04
N TRP A 30 5.20 15.95 -22.22
CA TRP A 30 4.78 17.27 -22.70
C TRP A 30 3.25 17.44 -22.64
N PRO A 31 2.70 18.60 -22.23
CA PRO A 31 3.40 19.83 -21.87
C PRO A 31 3.92 19.88 -20.43
N PHE A 32 3.53 18.92 -19.58
CA PHE A 32 3.98 18.85 -18.18
C PHE A 32 5.27 18.05 -18.07
N LEU A 33 6.34 18.66 -18.57
CA LEU A 33 7.65 18.03 -18.69
C LEU A 33 8.13 17.44 -17.36
N GLN A 34 8.44 16.15 -17.39
CA GLN A 34 9.03 15.41 -16.29
C GLN A 34 10.37 14.83 -16.72
N GLU A 35 11.41 15.12 -15.94
CA GLU A 35 12.73 14.55 -16.20
C GLU A 35 12.72 13.03 -16.04
N GLY A 36 13.45 12.34 -16.92
CA GLY A 36 13.77 10.93 -16.78
C GLY A 36 15.05 10.56 -17.52
N LYS A 37 15.51 9.34 -17.30
CA LYS A 37 16.70 8.78 -17.95
C LYS A 37 16.27 7.80 -19.02
N VAL A 38 16.76 7.99 -20.25
CA VAL A 38 16.50 7.03 -21.33
C VAL A 38 17.32 5.77 -21.08
N VAL A 39 16.66 4.63 -21.04
CA VAL A 39 17.31 3.33 -20.82
C VAL A 39 17.32 2.45 -22.06
N ALA A 40 16.34 2.66 -22.94
CA ALA A 40 16.25 1.96 -24.20
C ALA A 40 15.57 2.83 -25.26
N VAL A 41 15.79 2.48 -26.52
CA VAL A 41 15.07 3.02 -27.67
C VAL A 41 14.44 1.85 -28.40
N SER A 42 13.26 1.99 -28.99
CA SER A 42 12.68 0.93 -29.82
C SER A 42 12.02 1.49 -31.05
N ASP A 43 12.22 0.80 -32.16
CA ASP A 43 11.44 0.94 -33.38
C ASP A 43 10.43 -0.21 -33.50
N ALA A 44 9.75 -0.29 -34.64
CA ALA A 44 8.73 -1.30 -34.91
C ALA A 44 9.24 -2.75 -34.86
N LEU A 45 10.54 -2.99 -35.04
CA LEU A 45 11.14 -4.32 -35.21
C LEU A 45 12.13 -4.68 -34.09
N PHE A 46 12.86 -3.70 -33.56
CA PHE A 46 13.97 -3.86 -32.63
C PHE A 46 13.85 -2.95 -31.40
N LYS A 47 14.40 -3.43 -30.29
CA LYS A 47 14.69 -2.67 -29.07
C LYS A 47 16.21 -2.55 -28.92
N TYR A 48 16.70 -1.33 -28.80
CA TYR A 48 18.09 -0.97 -28.60
C TYR A 48 18.33 -0.70 -27.12
N GLU A 49 19.26 -1.46 -26.52
CA GLU A 49 19.61 -1.36 -25.10
C GLU A 49 21.12 -1.30 -24.92
N LEU A 50 21.56 -0.72 -23.81
CA LEU A 50 22.96 -0.69 -23.44
C LEU A 50 23.32 -1.98 -22.68
N LEU A 51 24.09 -2.87 -23.30
CA LEU A 51 24.51 -4.15 -22.70
C LEU A 51 26.04 -4.28 -22.67
N SER A 52 26.57 -4.86 -21.59
CA SER A 52 27.98 -5.27 -21.53
C SER A 52 28.09 -6.70 -22.05
N VAL A 53 28.67 -6.84 -23.25
CA VAL A 53 28.74 -8.12 -23.99
C VAL A 53 29.76 -9.10 -23.36
N SER A 54 30.72 -8.58 -22.58
CA SER A 54 31.69 -9.38 -21.83
C SER A 54 32.03 -8.72 -20.50
N PRO A 55 32.28 -9.48 -19.42
CA PRO A 55 32.65 -8.92 -18.12
C PRO A 55 33.86 -7.98 -18.26
N GLY A 56 33.68 -6.69 -17.93
CA GLY A 56 34.74 -5.68 -17.97
C GLY A 56 34.89 -4.89 -19.28
N ALA A 57 34.13 -5.21 -20.34
CA ALA A 57 34.14 -4.41 -21.56
C ALA A 57 33.17 -3.22 -21.47
N PRO A 58 33.48 -2.08 -22.14
CA PRO A 58 32.60 -0.93 -22.16
C PRO A 58 31.23 -1.32 -22.73
N PRO A 59 30.14 -0.82 -22.12
CA PRO A 59 28.81 -1.11 -22.60
C PRO A 59 28.60 -0.65 -24.04
N LYS A 60 27.97 -1.49 -24.87
CA LYS A 60 27.65 -1.17 -26.26
C LYS A 60 26.14 -1.21 -26.47
N VAL A 61 25.65 -0.41 -27.41
CA VAL A 61 24.25 -0.45 -27.85
C VAL A 61 24.06 -1.75 -28.65
N VAL A 62 23.14 -2.60 -28.18
CA VAL A 62 22.79 -3.88 -28.80
C VAL A 62 21.34 -3.80 -29.27
N SER A 63 21.11 -4.19 -30.53
CA SER A 63 19.78 -4.33 -31.12
C SER A 63 19.22 -5.72 -30.84
N SER A 64 18.12 -5.78 -30.10
CA SER A 64 17.37 -7.01 -29.83
C SER A 64 16.06 -7.00 -30.61
N PRO A 65 15.77 -8.00 -31.47
CA PRO A 65 14.50 -8.06 -32.18
C PRO A 65 13.33 -8.28 -31.20
N HIS A 66 12.18 -7.67 -31.49
CA HIS A 66 10.96 -7.93 -30.72
C HIS A 66 10.49 -9.38 -30.93
N SER A 67 9.84 -9.95 -29.93
CA SER A 67 9.11 -11.20 -30.11
C SER A 67 7.89 -10.99 -31.02
N GLN A 68 7.32 -12.07 -31.58
CA GLN A 68 6.14 -11.99 -32.45
C GLN A 68 4.97 -11.24 -31.79
N ALA A 69 4.73 -11.47 -30.49
CA ALA A 69 3.74 -10.71 -29.72
C ALA A 69 4.21 -9.27 -29.41
N GLY A 70 5.52 -9.08 -29.23
CA GLY A 70 6.14 -7.78 -28.98
C GLY A 70 5.93 -6.77 -30.10
N LEU A 71 5.94 -7.21 -31.37
CA LEU A 71 5.63 -6.36 -32.54
C LEU A 71 4.24 -5.71 -32.42
N GLY A 72 3.22 -6.51 -32.09
CA GLY A 72 1.85 -6.02 -31.89
C GLY A 72 1.72 -5.11 -30.66
N HIS A 73 2.42 -5.44 -29.57
CA HIS A 73 2.44 -4.60 -28.37
C HIS A 73 3.09 -3.25 -28.61
N TRP A 74 4.20 -3.20 -29.35
CA TRP A 74 4.87 -1.95 -29.71
C TRP A 74 3.95 -1.04 -30.52
N LYS A 75 3.30 -1.59 -31.57
CA LYS A 75 2.37 -0.84 -32.41
C LYS A 75 1.20 -0.27 -31.59
N THR A 76 0.61 -1.09 -30.73
CA THR A 76 -0.47 -0.65 -29.82
C THR A 76 -0.02 0.48 -28.90
N LYS A 77 1.22 0.45 -28.41
CA LYS A 77 1.77 1.51 -27.56
C LYS A 77 1.97 2.81 -28.32
N ALA A 78 2.51 2.76 -29.54
CA ALA A 78 2.69 3.92 -30.41
C ALA A 78 1.34 4.59 -30.73
N GLU A 79 0.35 3.80 -31.18
CA GLU A 79 -1.00 4.28 -31.47
C GLU A 79 -1.68 4.87 -30.23
N ARG A 80 -1.52 4.23 -29.05
CA ARG A 80 -2.05 4.75 -27.78
C ARG A 80 -1.52 6.15 -27.46
N ILE A 81 -0.23 6.41 -27.68
CA ILE A 81 0.37 7.72 -27.44
C ILE A 81 -0.27 8.77 -28.35
N GLN A 82 -0.35 8.48 -29.65
CA GLN A 82 -1.00 9.34 -30.64
C GLN A 82 -2.48 9.61 -30.30
N ASP A 83 -3.21 8.58 -29.88
CA ASP A 83 -4.62 8.67 -29.49
C ASP A 83 -4.83 9.54 -28.25
N VAL A 84 -3.97 9.39 -27.23
CA VAL A 84 -4.05 10.20 -26.01
C VAL A 84 -3.80 11.67 -26.34
N TYR A 85 -2.75 11.98 -27.10
CA TYR A 85 -2.43 13.35 -27.47
C TYR A 85 -3.49 13.99 -28.37
N SER A 86 -3.97 13.27 -29.38
CA SER A 86 -4.97 13.80 -30.32
C SER A 86 -6.34 13.98 -29.67
N LYS A 87 -6.86 12.96 -28.96
CA LYS A 87 -8.23 12.97 -28.41
C LYS A 87 -8.34 13.73 -27.10
N ARG A 88 -7.31 13.72 -26.25
CA ARG A 88 -7.37 14.36 -24.91
C ARG A 88 -6.66 15.70 -24.84
N CYS A 89 -5.59 15.89 -25.61
CA CYS A 89 -4.76 17.10 -25.53
C CYS A 89 -4.91 18.04 -26.72
N GLY A 90 -5.56 17.61 -27.82
CA GLY A 90 -5.68 18.43 -29.04
C GLY A 90 -4.35 18.59 -29.77
N VAL A 91 -3.49 17.58 -29.71
CA VAL A 91 -2.12 17.59 -30.25
C VAL A 91 -1.97 16.49 -31.29
N LEU A 92 -1.53 16.85 -32.49
CA LEU A 92 -1.25 15.93 -33.57
C LEU A 92 0.25 15.67 -33.61
N THR A 93 0.66 14.50 -33.11
CA THR A 93 2.07 14.08 -32.97
C THR A 93 2.71 13.61 -34.27
N GLY A 94 1.90 13.39 -35.31
CA GLY A 94 2.30 12.60 -36.49
C GLY A 94 2.41 11.12 -36.16
N ASP A 95 2.92 10.36 -37.13
CA ASP A 95 3.22 8.94 -36.97
C ASP A 95 4.40 8.75 -36.01
N VAL A 96 4.33 7.70 -35.20
CA VAL A 96 5.33 7.41 -34.15
C VAL A 96 6.16 6.22 -34.58
N ASP A 97 7.33 6.49 -35.16
CA ASP A 97 8.26 5.46 -35.63
C ASP A 97 9.21 4.96 -34.52
N ILE A 98 9.48 5.83 -33.53
CA ILE A 98 10.49 5.58 -32.49
C ILE A 98 9.93 5.93 -31.13
N LEU A 99 10.06 4.99 -30.19
CA LEU A 99 9.72 5.15 -28.79
C LEU A 99 10.99 5.18 -27.93
N LEU A 100 11.08 6.18 -27.06
CA LEU A 100 12.03 6.23 -25.96
C LEU A 100 11.43 5.53 -24.74
N HIS A 101 12.20 4.62 -24.16
CA HIS A 101 11.89 4.00 -22.88
C HIS A 101 12.62 4.78 -21.80
N VAL A 102 11.84 5.49 -20.98
CA VAL A 102 12.35 6.46 -20.01
C VAL A 102 12.02 5.97 -18.61
N ARG A 103 13.02 6.00 -17.72
CA ARG A 103 12.80 5.84 -16.28
C ARG A 103 12.60 7.22 -15.66
N PRO A 104 11.39 7.56 -15.18
CA PRO A 104 11.13 8.87 -14.59
C PRO A 104 12.04 9.13 -13.40
N LEU A 105 12.41 10.40 -13.21
CA LEU A 105 13.11 10.85 -12.02
C LEU A 105 12.21 10.67 -10.79
N LYS A 106 12.71 9.95 -9.80
CA LYS A 106 12.06 9.74 -8.51
C LYS A 106 12.42 10.84 -7.52
N GLY A 107 13.67 11.31 -7.54
CA GLY A 107 14.16 12.38 -6.69
C GLY A 107 15.69 12.40 -6.60
N LEU A 108 16.22 12.87 -5.47
CA LEU A 108 17.66 12.78 -5.16
C LEU A 108 17.88 11.69 -4.10
N THR A 109 18.95 10.91 -4.30
CA THR A 109 19.45 9.97 -3.29
C THR A 109 20.80 10.47 -2.78
N ARG A 110 20.95 10.46 -1.45
CA ARG A 110 22.21 10.80 -0.80
C ARG A 110 23.12 9.59 -0.76
N LEU A 111 24.32 9.71 -1.33
CA LEU A 111 25.36 8.70 -1.26
C LEU A 111 26.02 8.68 0.12
N ASP A 112 26.73 7.60 0.44
CA ASP A 112 27.52 7.50 1.67
C ASP A 112 28.65 8.53 1.75
N THR A 113 29.12 8.99 0.59
CA THR A 113 30.08 10.09 0.46
C THR A 113 29.52 11.44 0.91
N GLY A 114 28.20 11.61 0.91
CA GLY A 114 27.52 12.87 1.20
C GLY A 114 26.99 13.61 -0.02
N ALA A 115 27.33 13.18 -1.23
CA ALA A 115 26.80 13.75 -2.46
C ALA A 115 25.33 13.39 -2.67
N PHE A 116 24.58 14.29 -3.30
CA PHE A 116 23.22 14.06 -3.78
C PHE A 116 23.24 13.83 -5.29
N VAL A 117 22.79 12.66 -5.72
CA VAL A 117 22.70 12.26 -7.13
C VAL A 117 21.26 11.91 -7.49
N LYS A 118 20.89 12.07 -8.76
CA LYS A 118 19.55 11.77 -9.24
C LYS A 118 19.24 10.27 -9.12
N ASP A 119 18.10 9.98 -8.50
CA ASP A 119 17.53 8.65 -8.38
C ASP A 119 16.38 8.48 -9.37
N TYR A 120 16.48 7.47 -10.22
CA TYR A 120 15.49 7.16 -11.24
C TYR A 120 14.69 5.92 -10.83
N GLU A 121 13.43 5.87 -11.24
CA GLU A 121 12.56 4.72 -10.95
C GLU A 121 13.13 3.41 -11.53
N GLY A 122 12.71 2.27 -10.95
CA GLY A 122 13.12 0.95 -11.42
C GLY A 122 12.47 0.54 -12.76
N PRO A 123 12.88 -0.62 -13.33
CA PRO A 123 12.33 -1.15 -14.58
C PRO A 123 10.79 -1.30 -14.59
N ASP A 124 10.20 -1.56 -13.42
CA ASP A 124 8.75 -1.79 -13.27
C ASP A 124 7.89 -0.54 -13.57
N LYS A 125 8.50 0.65 -13.57
CA LYS A 125 7.83 1.94 -13.81
C LYS A 125 8.44 2.71 -14.99
N GLU A 126 9.04 1.97 -15.92
CA GLU A 126 9.47 2.50 -17.21
C GLU A 126 8.26 3.03 -17.98
N ILE A 127 8.39 4.23 -18.54
CA ILE A 127 7.35 4.87 -19.36
C ILE A 127 7.83 4.97 -20.80
N GLU A 128 6.92 4.84 -21.75
CA GLU A 128 7.21 5.05 -23.17
C GLU A 128 6.81 6.45 -23.61
N THR A 129 7.69 7.12 -24.35
CA THR A 129 7.43 8.45 -24.93
C THR A 129 7.86 8.46 -26.39
N ALA A 130 7.06 9.06 -27.26
CA ALA A 130 7.42 9.25 -28.66
C ALA A 130 8.62 10.20 -28.77
N LEU A 131 9.60 9.86 -29.63
CA LEU A 131 10.83 10.65 -29.78
C LEU A 131 10.54 12.13 -30.07
N GLN A 132 9.61 12.41 -30.97
CA GLN A 132 9.23 13.78 -31.35
C GLN A 132 8.54 14.58 -30.23
N MET A 133 8.07 13.91 -29.18
CA MET A 133 7.45 14.54 -28.01
C MET A 133 8.43 14.74 -26.85
N ALA A 134 9.61 14.13 -26.93
CA ALA A 134 10.63 14.23 -25.90
C ALA A 134 11.44 15.51 -26.07
N VAL A 135 11.73 16.18 -24.96
CA VAL A 135 12.53 17.41 -24.95
C VAL A 135 13.89 17.12 -24.34
N SER A 136 14.97 17.45 -25.05
CA SER A 136 16.35 17.15 -24.58
C SER A 136 16.79 18.05 -23.42
N HIS A 137 16.48 19.34 -23.48
CA HIS A 137 16.92 20.34 -22.51
C HIS A 137 15.82 21.35 -22.18
N VAL A 138 15.78 21.79 -20.93
CA VAL A 138 14.90 22.88 -20.47
C VAL A 138 15.75 24.05 -19.98
N VAL A 139 15.26 25.27 -20.17
CA VAL A 139 15.97 26.49 -19.75
C VAL A 139 16.03 26.61 -18.23
N SER A 140 14.96 26.19 -17.54
CA SER A 140 14.86 26.24 -16.08
C SER A 140 14.67 24.82 -15.56
N GLU A 141 15.72 24.23 -15.02
CA GLU A 141 15.63 22.97 -14.28
C GLU A 141 14.96 23.20 -12.92
N ASP A 142 14.41 22.13 -12.32
CA ASP A 142 13.80 22.20 -10.99
C ASP A 142 14.90 22.18 -9.91
N PRO A 143 15.06 23.24 -9.09
CA PRO A 143 16.11 23.32 -8.07
C PRO A 143 16.06 22.20 -7.03
N ARG A 144 14.90 21.56 -6.85
CA ARG A 144 14.72 20.43 -5.91
C ARG A 144 15.46 19.18 -6.33
N TYR A 145 15.81 19.06 -7.62
CA TYR A 145 16.46 17.90 -8.21
C TYR A 145 17.88 18.19 -8.71
N MET A 146 18.45 19.34 -8.36
CA MET A 146 19.85 19.63 -8.67
C MET A 146 20.78 18.74 -7.85
N GLU A 147 21.70 18.07 -8.55
CA GLU A 147 22.76 17.27 -7.92
C GLU A 147 23.71 18.17 -7.12
N ARG A 148 24.26 17.62 -6.05
CA ARG A 148 25.18 18.34 -5.17
C ARG A 148 26.35 17.44 -4.83
N GLU A 149 27.55 17.96 -4.97
CA GLU A 149 28.76 17.27 -4.54
C GLU A 149 28.78 17.09 -3.02
N ALA A 150 29.63 16.17 -2.54
CA ALA A 150 29.77 15.92 -1.13
C ALA A 150 30.35 17.16 -0.42
N PRO A 151 29.60 17.79 0.50
CA PRO A 151 30.14 18.92 1.25
C PRO A 151 31.32 18.47 2.13
N PRO A 152 32.26 19.38 2.43
CA PRO A 152 33.29 19.14 3.43
C PRO A 152 32.67 18.76 4.77
N LEU A 153 33.36 17.91 5.54
CA LEU A 153 32.83 17.45 6.83
C LEU A 153 32.57 18.60 7.80
N ALA A 154 33.36 19.67 7.79
CA ALA A 154 33.18 20.80 8.70
C ALA A 154 31.93 21.63 8.39
N GLU A 155 31.57 21.76 7.11
CA GLU A 155 30.34 22.44 6.68
C GLU A 155 29.13 21.55 6.91
N GLU A 156 29.27 20.25 6.65
CA GLU A 156 28.21 19.31 6.92
C GLU A 156 27.99 19.20 8.43
N PHE A 157 28.99 18.82 9.21
CA PHE A 157 28.90 18.60 10.65
C PHE A 157 29.68 19.66 11.43
N PRO A 158 29.14 20.89 11.58
CA PRO A 158 29.77 21.89 12.42
C PRO A 158 29.72 21.46 13.89
N ASP A 159 30.62 22.02 14.68
CA ASP A 159 30.72 21.74 16.11
C ASP A 159 29.39 22.07 16.81
N GLY A 160 28.99 21.19 17.74
CA GLY A 160 27.72 21.31 18.45
C GLY A 160 26.50 20.71 17.73
N THR A 161 26.64 20.22 16.48
CA THR A 161 25.55 19.59 15.74
C THR A 161 25.04 18.34 16.47
N LYS A 162 23.70 18.21 16.57
CA LYS A 162 23.02 17.04 17.13
C LYS A 162 22.88 15.94 16.08
N ILE A 163 23.31 14.74 16.43
CA ILE A 163 23.36 13.58 15.54
C ILE A 163 23.00 12.31 16.31
N PHE A 164 22.81 11.21 15.60
CA PHE A 164 22.70 9.87 16.17
C PHE A 164 23.91 9.05 15.76
N PHE A 165 24.45 8.29 16.69
CA PHE A 165 25.59 7.42 16.44
C PHE A 165 25.14 6.07 15.90
N LEU A 166 25.81 5.57 14.86
CA LEU A 166 25.50 4.30 14.19
C LEU A 166 26.59 3.23 14.42
N GLY A 167 27.51 3.44 15.35
CA GLY A 167 28.52 2.43 15.70
C GLY A 167 27.94 1.27 16.51
N GLU A 168 28.63 0.13 16.47
CA GLU A 168 28.18 -1.14 17.05
C GLU A 168 27.81 -1.07 18.55
N HIS A 169 28.61 -0.37 19.36
CA HIS A 169 28.45 -0.34 20.82
C HIS A 169 27.46 0.72 21.34
N ALA A 170 26.99 1.64 20.50
CA ALA A 170 26.09 2.73 20.90
C ALA A 170 25.13 3.12 19.76
N TYR A 171 24.59 2.12 19.06
CA TYR A 171 23.73 2.33 17.91
C TYR A 171 22.42 3.03 18.27
N GLY A 172 22.10 4.11 17.55
CA GLY A 172 20.91 4.93 17.75
C GLY A 172 20.95 5.86 18.96
N VAL A 173 22.09 5.99 19.62
CA VAL A 173 22.29 6.92 20.74
C VAL A 173 22.43 8.36 20.23
N ALA A 174 21.75 9.29 20.90
CA ALA A 174 21.90 10.71 20.62
C ALA A 174 23.31 11.20 21.01
N ALA A 175 23.91 11.98 20.12
CA ALA A 175 25.27 12.44 20.22
C ALA A 175 25.40 13.88 19.74
N GLN A 176 26.51 14.53 20.14
CA GLN A 176 26.86 15.87 19.70
C GLN A 176 28.25 15.86 19.07
N VAL A 177 28.41 16.56 17.96
CA VAL A 177 29.71 16.77 17.32
C VAL A 177 30.57 17.66 18.23
N SER A 178 31.75 17.17 18.61
CA SER A 178 32.71 17.92 19.44
C SER A 178 33.78 18.61 18.61
N SER A 179 34.27 17.95 17.57
CA SER A 179 35.24 18.52 16.63
C SER A 179 35.22 17.78 15.32
N THR A 180 35.51 18.50 14.24
CA THR A 180 35.56 17.96 12.89
C THR A 180 36.94 18.13 12.27
N THR A 181 37.52 17.03 11.80
CA THR A 181 38.74 17.01 10.98
C THR A 181 38.36 16.88 9.50
N LYS A 182 39.32 16.97 8.58
CA LYS A 182 39.09 16.81 7.14
C LYS A 182 38.33 15.52 6.77
N ASP A 183 38.70 14.40 7.40
CA ASP A 183 38.17 13.06 7.05
C ASP A 183 37.41 12.36 8.18
N THR A 184 37.50 12.87 9.42
CA THR A 184 36.93 12.21 10.61
C THR A 184 36.27 13.18 11.58
N LEU A 185 35.32 12.66 12.37
CA LEU A 185 34.56 13.38 13.39
C LEU A 185 34.94 12.87 14.79
N SER A 186 34.87 13.76 15.78
CA SER A 186 34.85 13.40 17.20
C SER A 186 33.48 13.76 17.77
N VAL A 187 32.87 12.82 18.50
CA VAL A 187 31.49 12.97 19.01
C VAL A 187 31.42 12.65 20.50
N ILE A 188 30.51 13.33 21.19
CA ILE A 188 30.18 13.08 22.58
C ILE A 188 28.84 12.34 22.62
N LEU A 189 28.88 11.11 23.11
CA LEU A 189 27.72 10.25 23.31
C LEU A 189 27.15 10.49 24.71
N ALA A 190 25.83 10.54 24.84
CA ALA A 190 25.14 10.52 26.11
C ALA A 190 24.18 9.31 26.14
N PHE A 191 24.46 8.31 26.97
CA PHE A 191 23.67 7.08 27.03
C PHE A 191 23.55 6.53 28.44
N PHE A 192 22.53 5.68 28.63
CA PHE A 192 22.38 4.85 29.82
C PHE A 192 22.89 3.44 29.50
N PRO A 193 23.84 2.88 30.28
CA PRO A 193 24.38 1.53 30.02
C PRO A 193 23.33 0.41 30.04
N THR A 194 22.23 0.61 30.76
CA THR A 194 21.13 -0.35 30.91
C THR A 194 20.21 -0.42 29.69
N GLU A 195 20.24 0.59 28.80
CA GLU A 195 19.28 0.71 27.69
C GLU A 195 19.26 -0.49 26.75
N LYS A 196 20.41 -1.12 26.50
CA LYS A 196 20.46 -2.31 25.65
C LYS A 196 19.62 -3.46 26.25
N GLN A 197 19.74 -3.68 27.56
CA GLN A 197 18.99 -4.70 28.28
C GLN A 197 17.50 -4.34 28.39
N GLU A 198 17.18 -3.05 28.57
CA GLU A 198 15.80 -2.55 28.56
C GLU A 198 15.11 -2.84 27.21
N ASN A 199 15.80 -2.54 26.10
CA ASN A 199 15.28 -2.78 24.75
C ASN A 199 14.96 -4.26 24.48
N GLU A 200 15.75 -5.18 25.03
CA GLU A 200 15.52 -6.63 24.92
C GLU A 200 14.27 -7.08 25.69
N LYS A 201 13.99 -6.47 26.86
CA LYS A 201 12.81 -6.78 27.67
C LYS A 201 11.49 -6.44 26.96
N PHE A 202 11.44 -5.30 26.25
CA PHE A 202 10.25 -4.95 25.44
C PHE A 202 9.96 -6.00 24.36
N LYS A 203 11.01 -6.49 23.70
CA LYS A 203 10.87 -7.51 22.66
C LYS A 203 10.45 -8.86 23.25
N ALA A 204 10.97 -9.21 24.43
CA ALA A 204 10.62 -10.43 25.14
C ALA A 204 9.11 -10.54 25.45
N ILE A 205 8.46 -9.43 25.86
CA ILE A 205 7.00 -9.39 26.10
C ILE A 205 6.25 -9.87 24.84
N VAL A 206 6.64 -9.37 23.67
CA VAL A 206 5.97 -9.70 22.40
C VAL A 206 6.33 -11.10 21.92
N ASP A 207 7.56 -11.56 22.13
CA ASP A 207 7.96 -12.91 21.74
C ASP A 207 7.29 -13.99 22.60
N HIS A 208 7.06 -13.73 23.89
CA HIS A 208 6.30 -14.63 24.77
C HIS A 208 4.84 -14.83 24.29
N ARG A 209 4.25 -13.81 23.65
CA ARG A 209 2.91 -13.89 23.03
C ARG A 209 2.81 -14.89 21.88
N LYS A 210 3.90 -15.13 21.13
CA LYS A 210 3.87 -16.01 19.93
C LYS A 210 3.42 -17.44 20.24
N SER A 211 3.31 -17.81 21.52
CA SER A 211 2.75 -19.07 22.00
C SER A 211 1.22 -19.20 21.85
N ALA A 212 0.46 -18.15 21.52
CA ALA A 212 -0.98 -18.25 21.33
C ALA A 212 -1.33 -19.22 20.18
N ARG A 213 -1.93 -20.36 20.55
CA ARG A 213 -2.29 -21.42 19.61
C ARG A 213 -3.52 -21.01 18.81
N TYR A 214 -3.39 -21.01 17.49
CA TYR A 214 -4.52 -20.83 16.58
C TYR A 214 -4.85 -22.17 15.94
N LEU A 215 -6.14 -22.49 15.90
CA LEU A 215 -6.65 -23.71 15.30
C LEU A 215 -7.41 -23.40 14.01
N PRO A 216 -7.22 -24.20 12.94
CA PRO A 216 -7.98 -24.04 11.71
C PRO A 216 -9.50 -24.18 11.91
N SER A 217 -10.27 -23.48 11.09
CA SER A 217 -11.74 -23.44 11.19
C SER A 217 -12.40 -24.82 11.16
N PHE A 218 -11.87 -25.79 10.41
CA PHE A 218 -12.43 -27.14 10.35
C PHE A 218 -12.26 -27.89 11.69
N GLN A 219 -11.12 -27.72 12.35
CA GLN A 219 -10.84 -28.32 13.65
C GLN A 219 -11.71 -27.68 14.74
N VAL A 220 -11.86 -26.35 14.71
CA VAL A 220 -12.74 -25.62 15.64
C VAL A 220 -14.20 -26.06 15.47
N ALA A 221 -14.67 -26.23 14.23
CA ALA A 221 -16.02 -26.71 13.95
C ALA A 221 -16.25 -28.12 14.53
N GLN A 222 -15.27 -29.03 14.38
CA GLN A 222 -15.31 -30.37 14.96
C GLN A 222 -15.31 -30.34 16.50
N MET A 223 -14.43 -29.54 17.11
CA MET A 223 -14.33 -29.40 18.57
C MET A 223 -15.62 -28.87 19.20
N LEU A 224 -16.31 -27.95 18.51
CA LEU A 224 -17.55 -27.36 19.00
C LEU A 224 -18.79 -28.14 18.55
N GLY A 225 -18.65 -29.22 17.77
CA GLY A 225 -19.76 -30.01 17.25
C GLY A 225 -20.74 -29.16 16.41
N MET A 226 -20.23 -28.39 15.44
CA MET A 226 -21.04 -27.57 14.52
C MET A 226 -20.55 -27.71 13.08
N SER A 227 -21.39 -27.38 12.11
CA SER A 227 -20.96 -27.39 10.71
C SER A 227 -19.95 -26.27 10.43
N GLY A 228 -19.08 -26.47 9.44
CA GLY A 228 -18.17 -25.41 8.99
C GLY A 228 -18.91 -24.17 8.45
N ARG A 229 -20.14 -24.35 7.96
CA ARG A 229 -21.03 -23.26 7.53
C ARG A 229 -21.52 -22.45 8.72
N ALA A 230 -22.03 -23.11 9.77
CA ALA A 230 -22.49 -22.45 10.98
C ALA A 230 -21.35 -21.64 11.63
N LEU A 231 -20.17 -22.25 11.77
CA LEU A 231 -18.98 -21.54 12.25
C LEU A 231 -18.66 -20.33 11.36
N SER A 232 -18.74 -20.47 10.04
CA SER A 232 -18.46 -19.38 9.10
C SER A 232 -19.43 -18.21 9.26
N ARG A 233 -20.73 -18.48 9.41
CA ARG A 233 -21.78 -17.46 9.58
C ARG A 233 -21.66 -16.76 10.93
N ILE A 234 -21.54 -17.50 12.03
CA ILE A 234 -21.53 -16.93 13.39
C ILE A 234 -20.27 -16.10 13.67
N THR A 235 -19.12 -16.50 13.10
CA THR A 235 -17.87 -15.74 13.23
C THR A 235 -17.81 -14.53 12.28
N SER A 236 -18.74 -14.43 11.33
CA SER A 236 -18.91 -13.26 10.45
C SER A 236 -20.04 -12.35 10.95
N SER A 237 -20.55 -11.46 10.09
CA SER A 237 -21.75 -10.68 10.39
C SER A 237 -22.99 -11.53 10.10
N PHE A 238 -23.77 -11.84 11.14
CA PHE A 238 -25.02 -12.59 11.04
C PHE A 238 -26.19 -11.66 11.33
N MET A 239 -26.78 -11.13 10.26
CA MET A 239 -27.89 -10.17 10.34
C MET A 239 -29.24 -10.91 10.41
N VAL A 240 -30.05 -10.54 11.41
CA VAL A 240 -31.42 -11.03 11.61
C VAL A 240 -32.39 -9.87 11.51
N VAL A 241 -33.52 -10.08 10.82
CA VAL A 241 -34.60 -9.09 10.67
C VAL A 241 -35.67 -9.33 11.74
N THR A 242 -35.95 -8.34 12.57
CA THR A 242 -37.05 -8.36 13.54
C THR A 242 -38.40 -8.11 12.85
N SER A 243 -39.52 -8.36 13.53
CA SER A 243 -40.85 -8.11 12.95
C SER A 243 -41.07 -6.65 12.53
N ASP A 244 -40.44 -5.71 13.25
CA ASP A 244 -40.39 -4.27 12.94
C ASP A 244 -39.60 -3.90 11.66
N GLY A 245 -38.96 -4.86 10.99
CA GLY A 245 -38.07 -4.61 9.85
C GLY A 245 -36.66 -4.14 10.22
N ASN A 246 -36.36 -4.00 11.52
CA ASN A 246 -35.04 -3.63 12.00
C ASN A 246 -34.03 -4.78 11.82
N LYS A 247 -32.82 -4.44 11.37
CA LYS A 247 -31.73 -5.41 11.16
C LYS A 247 -30.80 -5.41 12.37
N THR A 248 -30.65 -6.56 13.04
CA THR A 248 -29.77 -6.72 14.19
C THR A 248 -28.68 -7.75 13.89
N ASN A 249 -27.42 -7.40 14.12
CA ASN A 249 -26.30 -8.33 14.01
C ASN A 249 -26.21 -9.20 15.29
N LEU A 250 -26.33 -10.51 15.13
CA LEU A 250 -26.10 -11.53 16.15
C LEU A 250 -24.80 -12.29 15.93
N GLY A 251 -24.00 -11.90 14.93
CA GLY A 251 -22.70 -12.51 14.66
C GLY A 251 -21.59 -11.92 15.53
N LEU A 252 -20.59 -12.74 15.86
CA LEU A 252 -19.40 -12.33 16.62
C LEU A 252 -18.48 -11.39 15.82
N SER A 253 -18.65 -11.32 14.49
CA SER A 253 -17.92 -10.39 13.63
C SER A 253 -16.39 -10.46 13.78
N LEU A 254 -15.87 -11.66 14.03
CA LEU A 254 -14.45 -11.95 14.17
C LEU A 254 -13.72 -11.99 12.83
N LYS A 255 -14.44 -12.22 11.72
CA LYS A 255 -13.86 -12.26 10.36
C LYS A 255 -14.70 -11.48 9.36
N PHE A 256 -14.03 -10.83 8.40
CA PHE A 256 -14.67 -10.10 7.31
C PHE A 256 -14.01 -10.45 5.98
N GLU A 257 -14.42 -11.56 5.37
CA GLU A 257 -13.84 -12.05 4.10
C GLU A 257 -13.95 -11.01 2.97
N ALA A 258 -15.15 -10.46 2.74
CA ALA A 258 -15.39 -9.49 1.67
C ALA A 258 -14.62 -8.17 1.83
N LYS A 259 -14.32 -7.78 3.07
CA LYS A 259 -13.55 -6.58 3.39
C LYS A 259 -12.05 -6.86 3.58
N GLY A 260 -11.65 -8.12 3.61
CA GLY A 260 -10.29 -8.52 3.94
C GLY A 260 -9.84 -8.05 5.33
N MET A 261 -10.68 -8.20 6.36
CA MET A 261 -10.35 -7.81 7.75
C MET A 261 -10.49 -8.97 8.74
N LYS A 262 -9.70 -8.93 9.80
CA LYS A 262 -9.67 -9.87 10.94
C LYS A 262 -9.80 -9.10 12.25
N VAL A 263 -10.09 -9.79 13.35
CA VAL A 263 -10.07 -9.22 14.70
C VAL A 263 -8.82 -9.74 15.41
N VAL A 264 -7.97 -8.81 15.90
CA VAL A 264 -6.72 -9.13 16.60
C VAL A 264 -7.01 -10.00 17.82
N ASP A 265 -6.14 -10.96 18.13
CA ASP A 265 -6.29 -11.96 19.21
C ASP A 265 -7.43 -12.97 19.06
N TYR A 266 -8.35 -12.82 18.11
CA TYR A 266 -9.48 -13.74 17.91
C TYR A 266 -9.38 -14.53 16.62
N SER A 267 -9.00 -13.89 15.51
CA SER A 267 -8.96 -14.55 14.19
C SER A 267 -7.73 -14.16 13.38
N ARG A 268 -7.27 -15.10 12.54
CA ARG A 268 -6.27 -14.85 11.51
C ARG A 268 -6.57 -15.68 10.28
N LYS A 269 -5.96 -15.31 9.14
CA LYS A 269 -6.10 -16.06 7.89
C LYS A 269 -4.72 -16.55 7.46
N SER A 270 -4.58 -17.87 7.38
CA SER A 270 -3.36 -18.54 6.91
C SER A 270 -3.63 -19.17 5.55
N GLY A 271 -3.04 -18.59 4.51
CA GLY A 271 -3.32 -18.98 3.12
C GLY A 271 -4.80 -18.80 2.78
N ARG A 272 -5.51 -19.93 2.65
CA ARG A 272 -6.94 -19.99 2.31
C ARG A 272 -7.86 -20.17 3.54
N ASN A 273 -7.33 -20.68 4.65
CA ASN A 273 -8.14 -21.08 5.80
C ASN A 273 -8.15 -19.99 6.87
N TRP A 274 -9.31 -19.83 7.50
CA TRP A 274 -9.45 -19.03 8.72
C TRP A 274 -9.02 -19.87 9.91
N GLU A 275 -8.30 -19.24 10.84
CA GLU A 275 -7.86 -19.84 12.09
C GLU A 275 -8.35 -18.96 13.25
N PHE A 276 -8.71 -19.60 14.36
CA PHE A 276 -9.24 -18.95 15.55
C PHE A 276 -8.36 -19.26 16.75
N SER A 277 -8.19 -18.28 17.63
CA SER A 277 -7.46 -18.44 18.88
C SER A 277 -8.28 -19.20 19.92
N GLU A 278 -7.65 -19.64 21.01
CA GLU A 278 -8.33 -20.22 22.17
C GLU A 278 -9.38 -19.27 22.75
N LYS A 279 -9.08 -17.96 22.88
CA LYS A 279 -10.04 -16.93 23.32
C LYS A 279 -11.31 -16.91 22.46
N ALA A 280 -11.17 -17.07 21.14
CA ALA A 280 -12.32 -17.12 20.23
C ALA A 280 -13.12 -18.43 20.38
N ILE A 281 -12.43 -19.55 20.64
CA ILE A 281 -13.07 -20.86 20.85
C ILE A 281 -13.89 -20.87 22.14
N ASP A 282 -13.35 -20.29 23.22
CA ASP A 282 -14.06 -20.19 24.50
C ASP A 282 -15.29 -19.29 24.37
N LEU A 283 -15.16 -18.14 23.70
CA LEU A 283 -16.31 -17.27 23.41
C LEU A 283 -17.39 -17.98 22.57
N LEU A 284 -16.99 -18.76 21.57
CA LEU A 284 -17.92 -19.55 20.77
C LEU A 284 -18.60 -20.65 21.60
N ARG A 285 -17.87 -21.30 22.51
CA ARG A 285 -18.42 -22.33 23.41
C ARG A 285 -19.46 -21.74 24.35
N GLU A 286 -19.14 -20.62 25.00
CA GLU A 286 -20.07 -19.89 25.86
C GLU A 286 -21.31 -19.43 25.09
N TYR A 287 -21.12 -18.91 23.87
CA TYR A 287 -22.25 -18.47 23.05
C TYR A 287 -23.16 -19.66 22.69
N LYS A 288 -22.58 -20.79 22.30
CA LYS A 288 -23.34 -22.00 21.97
C LYS A 288 -24.11 -22.56 23.18
N GLN A 289 -23.53 -22.47 24.38
CA GLN A 289 -24.19 -22.91 25.62
C GLN A 289 -25.34 -21.99 26.03
N ALA A 290 -25.17 -20.67 25.92
CA ALA A 290 -26.19 -19.70 26.30
C ALA A 290 -27.38 -19.67 25.31
N TYR A 291 -27.11 -19.79 24.01
CA TYR A 291 -28.13 -19.61 22.97
C TYR A 291 -28.06 -20.71 21.90
N PRO A 292 -28.33 -21.99 22.25
CA PRO A 292 -28.22 -23.11 21.32
C PRO A 292 -29.17 -23.01 20.12
N ASP A 293 -30.32 -22.35 20.28
CA ASP A 293 -31.32 -22.14 19.23
C ASP A 293 -30.75 -21.36 18.03
N VAL A 294 -29.93 -20.33 18.31
CA VAL A 294 -29.25 -19.55 17.27
C VAL A 294 -28.39 -20.46 16.42
N PHE A 295 -27.63 -21.38 17.04
CA PHE A 295 -26.72 -22.28 16.34
C PHE A 295 -27.44 -23.34 15.50
N LYS A 296 -28.63 -23.80 15.94
CA LYS A 296 -29.47 -24.70 15.12
C LYS A 296 -29.96 -24.01 13.84
N ALA A 297 -30.32 -22.74 13.93
CA ALA A 297 -30.78 -21.97 12.77
C ALA A 297 -29.67 -21.69 11.74
N LEU A 298 -28.41 -21.67 12.15
CA LEU A 298 -27.28 -21.40 11.24
C LEU A 298 -27.06 -22.50 10.20
N ASP A 299 -27.47 -23.74 10.50
CA ASP A 299 -27.32 -24.89 9.63
C ASP A 299 -28.42 -24.98 8.55
N GLN A 300 -29.50 -24.19 8.66
CA GLN A 300 -30.59 -24.16 7.69
C GLN A 300 -30.13 -23.58 6.34
N ASP A 301 -30.58 -24.20 5.24
CA ASP A 301 -30.29 -23.78 3.88
C ASP A 301 -31.13 -22.56 3.47
N GLY A 302 -30.46 -21.45 3.14
CA GLY A 302 -31.11 -20.24 2.61
C GLY A 302 -30.14 -19.06 2.54
N ASP A 303 -30.08 -18.42 1.37
CA ASP A 303 -29.30 -17.18 1.16
C ASP A 303 -30.08 -15.91 1.57
N ALA A 304 -31.36 -16.08 1.91
CA ALA A 304 -32.21 -15.02 2.44
C ALA A 304 -31.80 -14.64 3.87
N MET A 305 -31.92 -13.36 4.19
CA MET A 305 -31.65 -12.85 5.53
C MET A 305 -32.65 -13.45 6.52
N ALA A 306 -32.15 -14.08 7.59
CA ALA A 306 -32.98 -14.84 8.53
C ALA A 306 -33.93 -13.91 9.29
N ARG A 307 -35.18 -14.32 9.49
CA ARG A 307 -36.14 -13.59 10.35
C ARG A 307 -35.95 -13.99 11.80
N ALA A 308 -36.29 -13.10 12.72
CA ALA A 308 -36.23 -13.38 14.16
C ALA A 308 -37.03 -14.63 14.55
N SER A 309 -38.19 -14.85 13.92
CA SER A 309 -39.02 -16.05 14.08
C SER A 309 -38.32 -17.35 13.70
N ASP A 310 -37.45 -17.31 12.70
CA ASP A 310 -36.80 -18.48 12.12
C ASP A 310 -35.56 -18.89 12.95
N VAL A 311 -34.92 -17.90 13.58
CA VAL A 311 -33.70 -18.09 14.39
C VAL A 311 -34.01 -18.42 15.84
N LEU A 312 -35.05 -17.81 16.41
CA LEU A 312 -35.45 -17.97 17.81
C LEU A 312 -36.96 -18.29 17.86
N PRO A 313 -37.36 -19.55 17.61
CA PRO A 313 -38.75 -19.94 17.66
C PRO A 313 -39.33 -19.79 19.07
N GLY A 314 -40.54 -19.23 19.18
CA GLY A 314 -41.26 -19.02 20.45
C GLY A 314 -42.05 -17.71 20.50
N GLU A 315 -42.84 -17.52 21.56
CA GLU A 315 -43.46 -16.23 21.85
C GLU A 315 -42.38 -15.18 22.16
N ASN A 316 -42.50 -13.99 21.58
CA ASN A 316 -41.56 -12.86 21.73
C ASN A 316 -40.14 -13.07 21.16
N SER A 317 -40.04 -13.60 19.94
CA SER A 317 -38.77 -13.75 19.19
C SER A 317 -37.92 -12.46 19.14
N ASP A 318 -38.54 -11.30 18.95
CA ASP A 318 -37.84 -10.00 18.92
C ASP A 318 -37.24 -9.60 20.28
N ALA A 319 -37.87 -9.98 21.40
CA ALA A 319 -37.32 -9.74 22.74
C ALA A 319 -36.07 -10.61 22.97
N ARG A 320 -36.10 -11.87 22.54
CA ARG A 320 -34.93 -12.77 22.61
C ARG A 320 -33.78 -12.27 21.73
N VAL A 321 -34.05 -11.72 20.55
CA VAL A 321 -33.01 -11.06 19.72
C VAL A 321 -32.35 -9.90 20.47
N LYS A 322 -33.12 -9.10 21.20
CA LYS A 322 -32.58 -8.00 22.03
C LYS A 322 -31.75 -8.51 23.21
N GLU A 323 -32.16 -9.63 23.82
CA GLU A 323 -31.41 -10.29 24.89
C GLU A 323 -30.05 -10.80 24.41
N VAL A 324 -30.01 -11.54 23.29
CA VAL A 324 -28.75 -12.00 22.68
C VAL A 324 -27.85 -10.81 22.33
N LYS A 325 -28.42 -9.74 21.78
CA LYS A 325 -27.68 -8.50 21.49
C LYS A 325 -27.09 -7.86 22.76
N ALA A 326 -27.83 -7.88 23.87
CA ALA A 326 -27.36 -7.37 25.16
C ALA A 326 -26.24 -8.24 25.74
N TRP A 327 -26.37 -9.57 25.64
CA TRP A 327 -25.33 -10.52 26.03
C TRP A 327 -24.04 -10.31 25.22
N LEU A 328 -24.14 -10.16 23.90
CA LEU A 328 -23.00 -9.85 23.03
C LEU A 328 -22.33 -8.52 23.39
N LYS A 329 -23.11 -7.51 23.78
CA LYS A 329 -22.57 -6.24 24.28
C LYS A 329 -21.84 -6.42 25.61
N ASN A 330 -22.40 -7.20 26.54
CA ASN A 330 -21.79 -7.47 27.85
C ASN A 330 -20.47 -8.27 27.71
N LYS A 331 -20.39 -9.16 26.73
CA LYS A 331 -19.17 -9.91 26.40
C LYS A 331 -18.11 -9.09 25.64
N GLY A 332 -18.33 -7.79 25.40
CA GLY A 332 -17.37 -6.92 24.75
C GLY A 332 -17.21 -7.15 23.24
N VAL A 333 -18.11 -7.87 22.59
CA VAL A 333 -18.02 -8.18 21.14
C VAL A 333 -18.04 -6.92 20.27
N ARG A 334 -18.61 -5.82 20.78
CA ARG A 334 -18.63 -4.53 20.10
C ARG A 334 -17.32 -3.75 20.20
N ASP A 335 -16.47 -4.11 21.16
CA ASP A 335 -15.20 -3.42 21.42
C ASP A 335 -14.06 -4.03 20.58
N PHE A 336 -14.35 -5.10 19.83
CA PHE A 336 -13.42 -5.72 18.89
C PHE A 336 -13.09 -4.77 17.74
N GLU A 337 -11.82 -4.44 17.59
CA GLU A 337 -11.31 -3.62 16.49
C GLU A 337 -11.00 -4.50 15.27
N PRO A 338 -11.70 -4.32 14.13
CA PRO A 338 -11.38 -5.01 12.90
C PRO A 338 -10.16 -4.36 12.22
N VAL A 339 -9.15 -5.16 11.95
CA VAL A 339 -7.88 -4.75 11.33
C VAL A 339 -7.74 -5.44 9.97
N THR A 340 -7.09 -4.79 9.01
CA THR A 340 -6.88 -5.40 7.69
C THR A 340 -6.07 -6.69 7.81
N LEU A 341 -6.34 -7.66 6.94
CA LEU A 341 -5.60 -8.93 6.89
C LEU A 341 -4.10 -8.72 6.63
N PHE A 342 -3.77 -7.63 5.96
CA PHE A 342 -2.42 -7.21 5.64
C PHE A 342 -1.81 -6.31 6.71
N CYS A 343 -2.35 -6.26 7.92
CA CYS A 343 -1.67 -5.59 9.01
C CYS A 343 -1.39 -6.60 10.11
N ASP A 344 -0.19 -6.49 10.68
CA ASP A 344 0.15 -7.19 11.91
C ASP A 344 0.04 -6.19 13.06
N GLN A 345 -0.64 -6.55 14.14
CA GLN A 345 -0.89 -5.64 15.26
C GLN A 345 -0.90 -6.36 16.62
N LEU A 346 -0.49 -5.63 17.66
CA LEU A 346 -0.53 -6.06 19.05
C LEU A 346 -1.92 -5.84 19.66
N GLY A 347 -2.31 -6.77 20.52
CA GLY A 347 -3.54 -6.67 21.32
C GLY A 347 -3.42 -5.64 22.43
N LYS A 348 -4.57 -5.12 22.88
CA LYS A 348 -4.65 -4.07 23.92
C LYS A 348 -3.97 -4.46 25.23
N GLU A 349 -4.11 -5.72 25.67
CA GLU A 349 -3.48 -6.23 26.90
C GLU A 349 -1.95 -6.06 26.87
N ILE A 350 -1.33 -6.41 25.74
CA ILE A 350 0.12 -6.39 25.57
C ILE A 350 0.63 -4.96 25.40
N VAL A 351 -0.13 -4.13 24.70
CA VAL A 351 0.21 -2.70 24.60
C VAL A 351 0.22 -2.07 25.99
N LYS A 352 -0.73 -2.42 26.86
CA LYS A 352 -0.75 -1.96 28.25
C LYS A 352 0.47 -2.45 29.04
N GLU A 353 0.87 -3.71 28.89
CA GLU A 353 2.10 -4.23 29.52
C GLU A 353 3.36 -3.48 29.04
N ILE A 354 3.43 -3.16 27.75
CA ILE A 354 4.51 -2.35 27.18
C ILE A 354 4.52 -0.93 27.79
N GLU A 355 3.35 -0.31 27.97
CA GLU A 355 3.24 1.01 28.61
C GLU A 355 3.70 0.97 30.07
N THR A 356 3.24 -0.02 30.85
CA THR A 356 3.66 -0.19 32.23
C THR A 356 5.18 -0.36 32.34
N LEU A 357 5.77 -1.20 31.48
CA LEU A 357 7.23 -1.41 31.47
C LEU A 357 7.98 -0.12 31.10
N ALA A 358 7.46 0.66 30.14
CA ALA A 358 8.04 1.96 29.80
C ALA A 358 8.00 2.95 30.98
N ASP A 359 6.91 2.94 31.75
CA ASP A 359 6.75 3.80 32.92
C ASP A 359 7.70 3.43 34.05
N GLU A 360 7.90 2.14 34.30
CA GLU A 360 8.87 1.63 35.27
C GLU A 360 10.31 2.04 34.90
N PHE A 361 10.69 1.92 33.62
CA PHE A 361 12.02 2.35 33.16
C PHE A 361 12.19 3.86 33.19
N ASN A 362 11.15 4.63 32.84
CA ASN A 362 11.22 6.08 32.92
C ASN A 362 11.30 6.56 34.38
N ALA A 363 10.58 5.92 35.31
CA ALA A 363 10.63 6.25 36.73
C ALA A 363 11.97 5.89 37.39
N SER A 364 12.63 4.83 36.93
CA SER A 364 13.95 4.41 37.43
C SER A 364 15.13 5.18 36.84
N LYS A 365 14.91 5.93 35.74
CA LYS A 365 15.95 6.76 35.13
C LYS A 365 16.15 8.05 35.93
N SER A 366 17.32 8.16 36.56
CA SER A 366 17.76 9.38 37.22
C SER A 366 18.75 10.18 36.36
N THR A 367 18.81 11.49 36.59
CA THR A 367 19.81 12.38 35.99
C THR A 367 21.24 12.04 36.43
N SER A 368 21.48 11.15 37.39
CA SER A 368 22.84 10.70 37.74
C SER A 368 23.31 9.47 36.98
N GLY A 369 22.40 8.78 36.27
CA GLY A 369 22.70 7.54 35.54
C GLY A 369 23.29 7.74 34.13
N PHE A 370 23.33 8.96 33.62
CA PHE A 370 23.87 9.22 32.28
C PHE A 370 25.39 9.06 32.26
N LYS A 371 25.92 8.30 31.30
CA LYS A 371 27.35 8.25 31.01
C LYS A 371 27.64 9.06 29.76
N LYS A 372 28.69 9.89 29.83
CA LYS A 372 29.23 10.61 28.68
C LYS A 372 30.48 9.88 28.19
N ALA A 373 30.54 9.58 26.90
CA ALA A 373 31.72 8.99 26.28
C ALA A 373 32.13 9.81 25.06
N ILE A 374 33.43 10.06 24.92
CA ILE A 374 33.98 10.75 23.75
C ILE A 374 34.57 9.70 22.82
N VAL A 375 34.08 9.65 21.59
CA VAL A 375 34.61 8.77 20.55
C VAL A 375 35.23 9.63 19.47
N LYS A 376 36.49 9.35 19.14
CA LYS A 376 37.30 10.12 18.19
C LYS A 376 37.50 9.33 16.89
N ALA A 377 37.90 10.04 15.83
CA ALA A 377 38.28 9.46 14.54
C ALA A 377 37.18 8.65 13.83
N ILE A 378 35.93 9.11 13.91
CA ILE A 378 34.76 8.43 13.34
C ILE A 378 34.52 8.88 11.89
N PRO A 379 34.24 7.96 10.94
CA PRO A 379 33.89 8.34 9.58
C PRO A 379 32.47 8.92 9.47
N ARG A 380 32.21 9.68 8.38
CA ARG A 380 30.89 10.25 8.02
C ARG A 380 29.74 9.23 8.10
N GLN A 381 30.02 7.99 7.76
CA GLN A 381 29.05 6.91 7.68
C GLN A 381 28.55 6.47 9.06
N ALA A 382 29.34 6.59 10.11
CA ALA A 382 28.92 6.14 11.45
C ALA A 382 28.10 7.18 12.23
N VAL A 383 27.71 8.27 11.58
CA VAL A 383 26.83 9.30 12.15
C VAL A 383 25.61 9.53 11.27
N LEU A 384 24.49 9.85 11.89
CA LEU A 384 23.22 10.14 11.23
C LEU A 384 22.67 11.47 11.74
N LYS A 385 22.48 12.44 10.85
CA LYS A 385 21.70 13.63 11.17
C LYS A 385 20.21 13.36 11.01
N PRO A 386 19.35 14.03 11.79
CA PRO A 386 17.91 14.03 11.59
C PRO A 386 17.47 14.29 10.13
N ALA A 387 18.04 15.32 9.51
CA ALA A 387 17.77 15.68 8.11
C ALA A 387 18.14 14.59 7.08
N HIS A 388 18.98 13.62 7.46
CA HIS A 388 19.37 12.51 6.58
C HIS A 388 18.37 11.35 6.61
N ALA A 389 17.43 11.33 7.56
CA ALA A 389 16.50 10.22 7.76
C ALA A 389 15.72 9.85 6.49
N PRO A 390 15.08 10.76 5.74
CA PRO A 390 14.27 10.40 4.57
C PRO A 390 15.05 9.66 3.47
N TYR A 391 16.36 9.94 3.35
CA TYR A 391 17.23 9.37 2.34
C TYR A 391 17.93 8.10 2.81
N ARG A 392 18.41 8.10 4.06
CA ARG A 392 19.28 7.05 4.59
C ARG A 392 18.52 5.92 5.25
N LEU A 393 17.40 6.22 5.92
CA LEU A 393 16.58 5.27 6.66
C LEU A 393 15.55 4.55 5.78
N GLN A 394 15.83 4.46 4.48
CA GLN A 394 15.01 3.71 3.56
C GLN A 394 15.23 2.21 3.74
N ASN A 395 14.19 1.43 3.47
CA ASN A 395 14.27 -0.01 3.38
C ASN A 395 14.66 -0.79 4.66
N GLN A 396 14.46 -0.19 5.85
CA GLN A 396 14.68 -0.92 7.10
C GLN A 396 13.52 -1.87 7.40
N LYS A 397 13.87 -3.07 7.86
CA LYS A 397 12.92 -4.08 8.33
C LYS A 397 12.44 -3.74 9.74
N PHE A 398 11.15 -3.91 9.97
CA PHE A 398 10.51 -3.76 11.28
C PHE A 398 9.65 -4.99 11.55
N ALA A 399 9.59 -5.39 12.81
CA ALA A 399 8.69 -6.41 13.33
C ALA A 399 7.91 -5.84 14.54
N LEU A 400 6.80 -6.47 14.89
CA LEU A 400 6.10 -6.13 16.13
C LEU A 400 7.01 -6.37 17.35
N GLY A 401 6.94 -5.45 18.31
CA GLY A 401 7.81 -5.46 19.49
C GLY A 401 9.21 -4.92 19.25
N ASP A 402 9.57 -4.57 18.02
CA ASP A 402 10.85 -3.90 17.79
C ASP A 402 10.84 -2.51 18.45
N ARG A 403 11.96 -2.22 19.08
CA ARG A 403 12.24 -0.95 19.72
C ARG A 403 12.76 0.04 18.69
N VAL A 404 12.21 1.24 18.68
CA VAL A 404 12.54 2.29 17.72
C VAL A 404 12.82 3.63 18.40
N THR A 405 13.55 4.51 17.72
CA THR A 405 13.73 5.90 18.14
C THR A 405 13.38 6.85 17.01
N MET A 406 12.75 7.99 17.33
CA MET A 406 12.43 9.03 16.36
C MET A 406 13.70 9.77 15.96
N ILE A 407 14.03 9.72 14.67
CA ILE A 407 15.22 10.39 14.11
C ILE A 407 14.85 11.67 13.38
N GLN A 408 13.70 11.72 12.72
CA GLN A 408 13.27 12.90 11.99
C GLN A 408 13.00 14.06 12.97
N ASP A 409 13.56 15.23 12.68
CA ASP A 409 13.40 16.46 13.48
C ASP A 409 12.18 17.28 13.10
N SER A 410 11.59 17.00 11.93
CA SER A 410 10.31 17.56 11.50
C SER A 410 9.16 16.60 11.76
N GLY A 411 8.05 17.10 12.31
CA GLY A 411 6.83 16.32 12.49
C GLY A 411 6.20 16.54 13.85
N ALA A 412 5.28 15.65 14.21
CA ALA A 412 4.49 15.74 15.43
C ALA A 412 5.15 15.06 16.65
N VAL A 413 6.01 14.06 16.40
CA VAL A 413 6.69 13.30 17.46
C VAL A 413 8.02 14.00 17.80
N PRO A 414 8.34 14.20 19.10
CA PRO A 414 9.60 14.83 19.47
C PRO A 414 10.83 13.98 19.10
N LEU A 415 11.92 14.66 18.78
CA LEU A 415 13.18 14.04 18.39
C LEU A 415 13.75 13.16 19.52
N SER A 416 14.34 12.02 19.16
CA SER A 416 14.99 11.07 20.07
C SER A 416 14.08 10.38 21.09
N VAL A 417 12.76 10.60 21.01
CA VAL A 417 11.81 9.83 21.80
C VAL A 417 11.83 8.39 21.29
N LYS A 418 11.84 7.45 22.22
CA LYS A 418 11.84 6.02 21.92
C LYS A 418 10.42 5.48 21.99
N GLY A 419 10.10 4.51 21.13
CA GLY A 419 8.82 3.79 21.15
C GLY A 419 8.95 2.32 20.79
N THR A 420 7.88 1.55 21.00
CA THR A 420 7.76 0.14 20.59
C THR A 420 6.79 0.06 19.43
N VAL A 421 7.16 -0.69 18.39
CA VAL A 421 6.27 -0.95 17.25
C VAL A 421 5.16 -1.88 17.66
N ILE A 422 3.92 -1.39 17.63
CA ILE A 422 2.72 -2.17 17.99
C ILE A 422 1.87 -2.54 16.78
N GLY A 423 2.12 -1.93 15.63
CA GLY A 423 1.40 -2.23 14.39
C GLY A 423 2.23 -1.98 13.15
N LEU A 424 2.04 -2.81 12.12
CA LEU A 424 2.70 -2.68 10.82
C LEU A 424 1.64 -2.62 9.72
N ASN A 425 1.64 -1.51 8.98
CA ASN A 425 0.82 -1.28 7.81
C ASN A 425 1.68 -1.29 6.54
N ALA A 426 1.07 -1.11 5.36
CA ALA A 426 1.79 -1.20 4.09
C ALA A 426 2.84 -0.09 3.87
N LYS A 427 2.63 1.10 4.43
CA LYS A 427 3.49 2.29 4.25
C LYS A 427 3.91 2.96 5.56
N SER A 428 3.34 2.54 6.68
CA SER A 428 3.52 3.14 7.98
C SER A 428 3.54 2.07 9.07
N MET A 429 3.98 2.46 10.25
CA MET A 429 3.92 1.66 11.46
C MET A 429 3.22 2.44 12.57
N ASP A 430 2.54 1.72 13.44
CA ASP A 430 1.95 2.26 14.67
C ASP A 430 2.94 2.05 15.81
N VAL A 431 3.31 3.13 16.49
CA VAL A 431 4.29 3.13 17.58
C VAL A 431 3.64 3.67 18.85
N VAL A 432 3.89 3.00 19.97
CA VAL A 432 3.60 3.52 21.30
C VAL A 432 4.90 4.07 21.87
N TRP A 433 4.91 5.36 22.17
CA TRP A 433 6.06 6.06 22.70
C TRP A 433 6.15 5.92 24.21
N ASP A 434 7.37 5.93 24.75
CA ASP A 434 7.57 5.79 26.20
C ASP A 434 7.09 7.00 26.99
N VAL A 435 7.02 8.16 26.33
CA VAL A 435 6.68 9.45 26.95
C VAL A 435 5.46 10.03 26.23
N PRO A 436 4.46 10.56 26.96
CA PRO A 436 3.32 11.23 26.35
C PRO A 436 3.75 12.54 25.69
N PHE A 437 3.10 12.89 24.57
CA PHE A 437 3.35 14.11 23.82
C PHE A 437 2.04 14.65 23.21
N MET A 438 1.96 15.96 22.99
CA MET A 438 0.68 16.65 22.69
C MET A 438 -0.06 16.11 21.46
N ALA A 439 0.66 15.64 20.44
CA ALA A 439 0.06 15.11 19.22
C ALA A 439 -0.18 13.59 19.27
N GLY A 440 0.10 12.94 20.41
CA GLY A 440 -0.15 11.53 20.59
C GLY A 440 -1.64 11.22 20.67
N THR A 441 -2.00 10.06 20.15
CA THR A 441 -3.35 9.52 20.05
C THR A 441 -3.45 8.21 20.85
N THR A 442 -4.66 7.67 21.00
CA THR A 442 -4.86 6.34 21.62
C THR A 442 -4.76 5.19 20.62
N LEU A 443 -4.48 5.49 19.34
CA LEU A 443 -4.45 4.52 18.23
C LEU A 443 -5.70 3.62 18.16
N GLY A 444 -6.88 4.17 18.46
CA GLY A 444 -8.13 3.41 18.53
C GLY A 444 -8.37 2.76 19.89
N ASP A 445 -8.03 3.47 20.99
CA ASP A 445 -8.16 2.97 22.37
C ASP A 445 -7.29 1.74 22.69
N ARG A 446 -6.18 1.58 21.95
CA ARG A 446 -5.18 0.52 22.16
C ARG A 446 -4.11 0.93 23.17
N CYS A 447 -3.81 2.22 23.25
CA CYS A 447 -2.84 2.81 24.17
C CYS A 447 -3.46 4.01 24.90
N SER A 448 -2.80 4.43 25.98
CA SER A 448 -3.14 5.62 26.74
C SER A 448 -3.11 6.90 25.88
N GLN A 449 -3.87 7.90 26.32
CA GLN A 449 -3.92 9.18 25.62
C GLN A 449 -2.52 9.81 25.52
N TYR A 450 -2.24 10.47 24.40
CA TYR A 450 -0.96 11.14 24.14
C TYR A 450 0.26 10.22 23.96
N ARG A 451 0.11 8.89 23.84
CA ARG A 451 1.25 7.98 23.64
C ARG A 451 1.40 7.35 22.27
N GLY A 452 0.33 7.18 21.50
CA GLY A 452 0.39 6.45 20.24
C GLY A 452 0.48 7.36 19.01
N SER A 453 1.24 6.95 18.00
CA SER A 453 1.18 7.59 16.67
C SER A 453 1.50 6.63 15.53
N THR A 454 0.93 6.92 14.36
CA THR A 454 1.30 6.28 13.11
C THR A 454 2.38 7.10 12.41
N VAL A 455 3.52 6.47 12.08
CA VAL A 455 4.70 7.12 11.47
C VAL A 455 5.20 6.34 10.26
N GLU A 456 5.94 6.99 9.36
CA GLU A 456 6.53 6.33 8.18
C GLU A 456 7.80 5.54 8.56
N PHE A 457 8.18 4.56 7.73
CA PHE A 457 9.33 3.69 8.00
C PHE A 457 10.69 4.40 8.02
N ASN A 458 10.80 5.53 7.32
CA ASN A 458 12.04 6.30 7.19
C ASN A 458 12.21 7.36 8.29
N THR A 459 11.24 7.56 9.20
CA THR A 459 11.32 8.57 10.27
C THR A 459 12.01 8.04 11.52
N CYS A 460 11.98 6.72 11.71
CA CYS A 460 12.44 6.03 12.92
C CYS A 460 13.63 5.12 12.63
N LEU A 461 14.53 4.95 13.59
CA LEU A 461 15.62 3.95 13.53
C LEU A 461 15.25 2.72 14.35
N ASN A 462 15.39 1.52 13.78
CA ASN A 462 15.16 0.26 14.49
C ASN A 462 16.36 -0.10 15.40
N LEU A 463 16.15 -0.05 16.71
CA LEU A 463 17.16 -0.36 17.74
C LEU A 463 17.23 -1.85 18.07
N SER A 464 16.12 -2.59 17.95
CA SER A 464 16.08 -4.03 18.22
C SER A 464 16.70 -4.88 17.11
N ASN A 465 16.66 -4.40 15.87
CA ASN A 465 17.31 -5.02 14.72
C ASN A 465 18.17 -3.99 13.99
N PRO A 466 19.41 -3.75 14.47
CA PRO A 466 20.33 -2.77 13.91
C PRO A 466 20.68 -3.11 12.45
N GLN A 467 20.38 -2.20 11.53
CA GLN A 467 20.53 -2.43 10.08
C GLN A 467 21.47 -1.44 9.39
N PHE A 468 21.78 -0.32 10.05
CA PHE A 468 22.67 0.73 9.57
C PHE A 468 23.95 0.81 10.40
N VAL A 469 24.33 -0.29 11.05
CA VAL A 469 25.57 -0.34 11.82
C VAL A 469 26.74 -0.06 10.88
N ALA A 470 27.55 0.93 11.22
CA ALA A 470 28.72 1.32 10.45
C ALA A 470 29.98 1.13 11.28
N SER A 471 31.08 0.75 10.62
CA SER A 471 32.38 0.64 11.28
C SER A 471 32.83 2.02 11.75
N THR A 472 33.37 2.07 12.97
CA THR A 472 34.02 3.27 13.51
C THR A 472 35.45 3.44 12.99
N ASN A 473 36.01 2.42 12.32
CA ASN A 473 37.33 2.48 11.73
C ASN A 473 37.25 3.12 10.33
N PRO A 474 37.91 4.26 10.08
CA PRO A 474 37.84 4.98 8.82
C PRO A 474 38.48 4.21 7.64
N LYS A 475 39.30 3.18 7.90
CA LYS A 475 39.94 2.35 6.85
C LYS A 475 39.06 1.20 6.36
N THR A 476 37.95 0.91 7.03
CA THR A 476 37.04 -0.16 6.61
C THR A 476 36.22 0.32 5.41
N PRO A 477 36.16 -0.44 4.30
CA PRO A 477 35.29 -0.10 3.18
C PRO A 477 33.84 0.06 3.63
N ALA A 478 33.14 1.04 3.05
CA ALA A 478 31.71 1.22 3.29
C ALA A 478 30.96 -0.08 2.95
N ALA A 479 30.02 -0.49 3.81
CA ALA A 479 29.16 -1.61 3.50
C ALA A 479 28.35 -1.31 2.22
N PRO A 480 28.10 -2.29 1.34
CA PRO A 480 27.40 -2.06 0.09
C PRO A 480 26.00 -1.46 0.35
N VAL A 481 25.66 -0.42 -0.42
CA VAL A 481 24.33 0.22 -0.41
C VAL A 481 23.27 -0.85 -0.65
N ARG A 482 22.28 -0.95 0.24
CA ARG A 482 21.16 -1.88 0.09
C ARG A 482 20.24 -1.39 -1.03
N THR A 483 20.49 -1.84 -2.26
CA THR A 483 19.72 -1.51 -3.47
C THR A 483 18.42 -2.30 -3.64
N GLY A 484 18.08 -3.18 -2.68
CA GLY A 484 16.84 -3.96 -2.73
C GLY A 484 15.60 -3.10 -2.47
N GLN A 485 14.59 -3.17 -3.35
CA GLN A 485 13.26 -2.61 -3.08
C GLN A 485 12.74 -3.13 -1.74
N PHE A 486 12.42 -2.23 -0.81
CA PHE A 486 11.76 -2.61 0.43
C PHE A 486 10.36 -3.11 0.17
N LYS A 487 10.22 -4.41 0.29
CA LYS A 487 8.95 -5.06 0.49
C LYS A 487 8.86 -5.25 2.00
N PRO A 488 8.20 -4.34 2.76
CA PRO A 488 7.95 -4.60 4.17
C PRO A 488 7.33 -6.00 4.25
N GLN A 489 7.89 -6.83 5.14
CA GLN A 489 7.38 -8.18 5.37
C GLN A 489 6.07 -8.02 6.15
N ILE A 490 5.02 -7.70 5.39
CA ILE A 490 3.68 -7.44 5.88
C ILE A 490 3.01 -8.81 6.09
N GLY A 491 3.30 -9.47 7.22
CA GLY A 491 2.65 -10.72 7.64
C GLY A 491 2.45 -11.77 6.54
N PRO A 492 1.57 -12.76 6.76
CA PRO A 492 1.06 -13.59 5.69
C PRO A 492 0.24 -12.72 4.73
N ARG A 493 0.40 -12.89 3.41
CA ARG A 493 -0.52 -12.32 2.39
C ARG A 493 -1.56 -13.38 2.03
N PRO A 494 -2.65 -13.53 2.79
CA PRO A 494 -3.68 -14.49 2.42
C PRO A 494 -4.33 -14.04 1.11
N ALA A 495 -4.64 -15.00 0.24
CA ALA A 495 -5.39 -14.71 -0.97
C ALA A 495 -6.79 -14.21 -0.57
N ILE A 496 -7.12 -12.97 -0.97
CA ILE A 496 -8.46 -12.41 -0.76
C ILE A 496 -9.47 -13.07 -1.72
N GLN A 497 -9.01 -13.53 -2.87
CA GLN A 497 -9.84 -14.20 -3.88
C GLN A 497 -9.25 -15.57 -4.21
N PRO A 498 -10.09 -16.61 -4.42
CA PRO A 498 -9.61 -17.87 -4.97
C PRO A 498 -9.07 -17.63 -6.38
N GLY A 499 -7.98 -18.32 -6.75
CA GLY A 499 -7.44 -18.27 -8.10
C GLY A 499 -8.47 -18.74 -9.15
N ALA A 500 -8.28 -18.36 -10.41
CA ALA A 500 -9.18 -18.77 -11.50
C ALA A 500 -9.40 -20.30 -11.50
N GLY A 501 -10.65 -20.73 -11.41
CA GLY A 501 -11.04 -22.15 -11.37
C GLY A 501 -11.11 -22.79 -9.98
N GLN A 502 -10.77 -22.09 -8.90
CA GLN A 502 -10.86 -22.63 -7.54
C GLN A 502 -12.12 -22.17 -6.81
N GLN A 503 -12.79 -23.11 -6.13
CA GLN A 503 -13.91 -22.76 -5.25
C GLN A 503 -13.40 -21.96 -4.04
N PRO A 504 -14.19 -21.01 -3.50
CA PRO A 504 -13.86 -20.32 -2.24
C PRO A 504 -13.81 -21.29 -1.06
N ALA A 505 -12.97 -21.05 -0.05
CA ALA A 505 -13.04 -21.82 1.20
C ALA A 505 -14.18 -21.30 2.07
N ALA A 506 -14.85 -22.23 2.76
CA ALA A 506 -15.92 -21.96 3.73
C ALA A 506 -17.23 -21.38 3.16
N GLY A 507 -17.78 -22.03 2.13
CA GLY A 507 -19.23 -22.06 1.88
C GLY A 507 -19.88 -20.79 1.31
N PHE A 508 -19.11 -19.77 0.92
CA PHE A 508 -19.65 -18.59 0.26
C PHE A 508 -19.62 -18.77 -1.26
N ARG A 509 -20.77 -18.81 -1.94
CA ARG A 509 -20.83 -18.71 -3.41
C ARG A 509 -21.11 -17.25 -3.75
N PRO A 510 -20.28 -16.56 -4.55
CA PRO A 510 -20.68 -15.26 -5.09
C PRO A 510 -21.99 -15.44 -5.85
N ALA A 511 -22.93 -14.49 -5.69
CA ALA A 511 -24.16 -14.49 -6.47
C ALA A 511 -23.81 -14.60 -7.96
N PRO A 512 -24.51 -15.45 -8.76
CA PRO A 512 -24.23 -15.57 -10.18
C PRO A 512 -24.39 -14.21 -10.82
N HIS A 513 -23.29 -13.68 -11.35
CA HIS A 513 -23.28 -12.46 -12.14
C HIS A 513 -24.07 -12.77 -13.40
N ARG A 514 -25.39 -12.46 -13.40
CA ARG A 514 -26.17 -12.44 -14.63
C ARG A 514 -25.53 -11.37 -15.51
N GLY A 515 -24.82 -11.81 -16.54
CA GLY A 515 -24.15 -10.98 -17.53
C GLY A 515 -25.13 -10.15 -18.34
N GLY A 516 -25.67 -9.09 -17.73
CA GLY A 516 -26.34 -8.00 -18.39
C GLY A 516 -25.39 -6.82 -18.44
N GLY A 517 -24.69 -6.66 -19.56
CA GLY A 517 -23.95 -5.43 -19.83
C GLY A 517 -24.90 -4.24 -19.76
N VAL A 518 -24.58 -3.26 -18.91
CA VAL A 518 -25.30 -1.98 -18.86
C VAL A 518 -25.00 -1.26 -20.18
N GLN A 519 -25.94 -1.28 -21.12
CA GLN A 519 -25.87 -0.42 -22.30
C GLN A 519 -26.06 1.02 -21.85
N ILE A 520 -24.96 1.78 -21.87
CA ILE A 520 -24.99 3.23 -21.78
C ILE A 520 -25.65 3.73 -23.07
N MET A 521 -26.75 4.49 -22.91
CA MET A 521 -27.54 5.04 -24.02
C MET A 521 -26.64 5.82 -25.00
N ALA A 522 -26.52 5.31 -26.22
CA ALA A 522 -25.96 6.05 -27.34
C ALA A 522 -27.02 7.02 -27.89
N ASN A 523 -26.63 8.28 -27.99
CA ASN A 523 -27.41 9.41 -28.52
C ASN A 523 -27.95 9.12 -29.94
N PRO A 524 -29.26 9.30 -30.25
CA PRO A 524 -29.85 8.91 -31.54
C PRO A 524 -29.50 9.80 -32.74
N ASN A 525 -28.67 10.83 -32.57
CA ASN A 525 -28.51 11.91 -33.57
C ASN A 525 -27.22 11.84 -34.39
N ARG A 526 -26.88 10.67 -34.97
CA ARG A 526 -25.88 10.61 -36.04
C ARG A 526 -26.23 9.55 -37.08
N GLY A 527 -27.00 9.95 -38.07
CA GLY A 527 -27.14 9.20 -39.32
C GLY A 527 -25.90 9.32 -40.20
N GLY A 528 -25.60 8.27 -40.96
CA GLY A 528 -24.84 8.39 -42.21
C GLY A 528 -23.68 7.41 -42.46
N ARG A 529 -24.04 6.27 -43.07
CA ARG A 529 -23.36 5.55 -44.18
C ARG A 529 -21.99 4.87 -44.00
N GLY A 530 -21.98 3.59 -44.39
CA GLY A 530 -20.84 2.74 -44.81
C GLY A 530 -20.65 1.56 -43.86
N GLY A 531 -20.73 0.27 -44.21
CA GLY A 531 -20.79 -0.40 -45.51
C GLY A 531 -19.98 -1.69 -45.43
N SER A 532 -20.66 -2.82 -45.23
CA SER A 532 -20.29 -4.19 -45.65
C SER A 532 -19.28 -5.08 -44.90
N ARG A 533 -19.78 -6.33 -44.73
CA ARG A 533 -19.11 -7.66 -44.74
C ARG A 533 -18.48 -8.18 -43.45
N GLY A 534 -19.30 -8.98 -42.75
CA GLY A 534 -18.86 -10.00 -41.80
C GLY A 534 -18.44 -11.29 -42.52
N GLY A 535 -17.37 -11.91 -42.00
CA GLY A 535 -17.00 -13.31 -42.24
C GLY A 535 -17.08 -14.10 -40.91
N PRO A 536 -17.40 -15.41 -40.95
CA PRO A 536 -17.59 -16.22 -39.75
C PRO A 536 -16.25 -16.62 -39.10
N PRO A 537 -16.21 -16.89 -37.78
CA PRO A 537 -14.97 -17.20 -37.08
C PRO A 537 -14.51 -18.66 -37.29
N ASN A 538 -13.20 -18.80 -37.52
CA ASN A 538 -12.45 -20.05 -37.62
C ASN A 538 -12.50 -20.87 -36.33
N ARG A 539 -12.76 -22.18 -36.45
CA ARG A 539 -12.45 -23.20 -35.44
C ARG A 539 -11.00 -23.69 -35.67
N PRO A 540 -10.19 -23.92 -34.63
CA PRO A 540 -8.87 -24.51 -34.80
C PRO A 540 -8.98 -26.02 -35.05
N PHE A 541 -8.37 -26.46 -36.15
CA PHE A 541 -8.02 -27.84 -36.46
C PHE A 541 -6.96 -28.32 -35.47
N ASN A 542 -7.11 -29.54 -34.95
CA ASN A 542 -6.02 -30.31 -34.35
C ASN A 542 -6.08 -31.71 -34.96
N GLU A 543 -5.12 -32.01 -35.83
CA GLU A 543 -4.87 -33.34 -36.39
C GLU A 543 -4.08 -34.17 -35.38
N THR A 544 -4.61 -35.33 -35.01
CA THR A 544 -3.81 -36.52 -34.71
C THR A 544 -4.59 -37.75 -35.16
N ALA A 545 -3.99 -38.48 -36.10
CA ALA A 545 -4.49 -39.71 -36.67
C ALA A 545 -4.37 -40.89 -35.70
N GLN A 546 -5.37 -41.77 -35.68
CA GLN A 546 -5.24 -43.22 -35.47
C GLN A 546 -6.50 -43.95 -35.93
N LEU A 547 -6.29 -45.14 -36.49
CA LEU A 547 -7.13 -45.97 -37.39
C LEU A 547 -8.36 -46.64 -36.72
N PRO A 548 -9.27 -47.27 -37.51
CA PRO A 548 -10.69 -47.43 -37.19
C PRO A 548 -11.04 -48.83 -36.64
N ASN A 549 -12.19 -48.93 -35.96
CA ASN A 549 -12.91 -50.20 -35.87
C ASN A 549 -14.41 -50.00 -35.58
N GLY A 550 -15.24 -50.76 -36.30
CA GLY A 550 -16.45 -51.39 -35.75
C GLY A 550 -17.77 -50.60 -35.75
N SER A 551 -18.57 -50.85 -36.80
CA SER A 551 -19.97 -51.34 -36.74
C SER A 551 -21.08 -50.52 -36.04
N ASP A 552 -22.08 -50.21 -36.87
CA ASP A 552 -23.52 -50.44 -36.67
C ASP A 552 -24.50 -49.26 -36.70
N ALA A 553 -25.39 -49.41 -37.69
CA ALA A 553 -26.83 -49.15 -37.69
C ALA A 553 -27.36 -47.70 -37.72
N ALA A 554 -28.16 -47.49 -38.77
CA ALA A 554 -28.91 -46.29 -39.12
C ALA A 554 -30.35 -46.33 -38.52
N PRO A 555 -31.38 -45.66 -39.08
CA PRO A 555 -31.77 -44.28 -38.78
C PRO A 555 -33.27 -44.13 -38.47
N ALA A 556 -33.73 -42.96 -38.02
CA ALA A 556 -35.13 -42.50 -38.19
C ALA A 556 -35.18 -40.98 -37.96
N ALA A 557 -35.50 -40.17 -38.98
CA ALA A 557 -36.86 -39.70 -39.32
C ALA A 557 -37.51 -38.91 -38.16
N GLY A 558 -38.01 -37.68 -38.30
CA GLY A 558 -38.24 -36.82 -39.45
C GLY A 558 -39.32 -35.79 -39.06
N ARG A 559 -39.35 -34.69 -39.81
CA ARG A 559 -40.49 -33.78 -40.07
C ARG A 559 -41.09 -32.93 -38.94
N GLY A 560 -41.26 -31.64 -39.25
CA GLY A 560 -42.36 -30.82 -38.73
C GLY A 560 -42.08 -29.32 -38.74
N GLY A 561 -42.24 -28.65 -39.88
CA GLY A 561 -42.43 -27.19 -39.95
C GLY A 561 -43.87 -26.78 -39.58
N PRO A 562 -44.39 -25.64 -40.08
CA PRO A 562 -44.10 -24.31 -39.55
C PRO A 562 -45.35 -23.39 -39.39
N THR A 563 -45.15 -22.19 -38.83
CA THR A 563 -45.95 -20.93 -38.98
C THR A 563 -47.24 -20.73 -38.14
N PRO A 564 -47.88 -19.53 -38.11
CA PRO A 564 -47.37 -18.18 -37.76
C PRO A 564 -48.39 -17.30 -36.95
N ARG A 565 -47.98 -16.04 -36.69
CA ARG A 565 -48.79 -14.80 -36.77
C ARG A 565 -49.45 -14.26 -35.48
N GLY A 566 -49.21 -12.97 -35.22
CA GLY A 566 -50.07 -12.14 -34.38
C GLY A 566 -49.36 -10.91 -33.83
N GLY A 567 -49.46 -9.77 -34.52
CA GLY A 567 -49.05 -8.47 -33.99
C GLY A 567 -50.24 -7.61 -33.58
N ARG A 568 -49.94 -6.50 -32.86
CA ARG A 568 -50.42 -5.11 -33.08
C ARG A 568 -50.78 -4.37 -31.77
N GLY A 569 -50.28 -3.12 -31.67
CA GLY A 569 -50.78 -2.01 -30.83
C GLY A 569 -50.13 -1.89 -29.44
N GLY A 570 -49.52 -0.79 -28.98
CA GLY A 570 -49.51 0.60 -29.44
C GLY A 570 -50.53 1.45 -28.69
N PHE A 571 -50.20 1.95 -27.49
CA PHE A 571 -50.86 3.12 -26.86
C PHE A 571 -50.02 3.67 -25.68
N ALA A 572 -49.83 4.98 -25.65
CA ALA A 572 -49.34 5.82 -24.55
C ALA A 572 -49.89 7.25 -24.77
N PRO A 573 -49.87 8.18 -23.80
CA PRO A 573 -50.09 8.13 -22.34
C PRO A 573 -51.18 9.18 -21.93
N PRO A 574 -51.31 9.58 -20.64
CA PRO A 574 -50.72 10.89 -20.28
C PRO A 574 -50.20 11.09 -18.83
N PHE A 575 -49.49 12.22 -18.73
CA PHE A 575 -48.77 12.94 -17.66
C PHE A 575 -49.41 13.21 -16.27
N ARG A 576 -48.56 13.21 -15.23
CA ARG A 576 -48.32 14.22 -14.13
C ARG A 576 -47.68 13.48 -12.92
N GLY A 577 -46.69 13.91 -12.14
CA GLY A 577 -45.83 15.10 -12.03
C GLY A 577 -45.10 15.06 -10.66
N ARG A 578 -43.96 15.79 -10.54
CA ARG A 578 -43.29 16.28 -9.28
C ARG A 578 -42.58 15.21 -8.41
N GLY A 579 -41.36 15.38 -7.87
CA GLY A 579 -40.38 16.48 -7.80
C GLY A 579 -39.05 15.93 -7.25
N GLY A 580 -37.96 16.68 -7.46
CA GLY A 580 -36.58 16.24 -7.18
C GLY A 580 -36.04 16.60 -5.80
N PHE A 581 -34.89 16.00 -5.48
CA PHE A 581 -33.92 16.51 -4.51
C PHE A 581 -32.52 15.99 -4.89
N VAL A 582 -31.58 16.91 -5.15
CA VAL A 582 -30.14 16.65 -5.37
C VAL A 582 -29.38 17.60 -4.45
N PRO A 583 -28.41 17.16 -3.63
CA PRO A 583 -27.59 18.07 -2.84
C PRO A 583 -26.44 18.65 -3.67
N VAL A 584 -26.31 19.98 -3.55
CA VAL A 584 -25.33 20.86 -4.19
C VAL A 584 -23.96 20.76 -3.49
N PHE A 585 -22.90 20.63 -4.28
CA PHE A 585 -21.52 20.94 -3.91
C PHE A 585 -21.18 22.35 -4.41
N ASP A 586 -20.82 23.24 -3.49
CA ASP A 586 -20.44 24.62 -3.78
C ASP A 586 -18.93 24.70 -4.13
N ARG A 587 -18.61 25.36 -5.26
CA ARG A 587 -17.24 25.69 -5.71
C ARG A 587 -17.16 27.21 -5.82
N GLY A 588 -16.47 27.84 -4.87
CA GLY A 588 -16.09 29.24 -4.97
C GLY A 588 -14.97 29.47 -6.00
N ARG A 589 -15.23 30.34 -6.99
CA ARG A 589 -14.23 31.11 -7.72
C ARG A 589 -14.53 32.60 -7.47
N GLY A 590 -13.51 33.36 -7.09
CA GLY A 590 -13.63 34.78 -6.77
C GLY A 590 -13.41 35.74 -7.94
N ALA A 591 -13.58 37.04 -7.63
CA ALA A 591 -12.86 38.25 -8.07
C ALA A 591 -13.78 39.52 -7.88
N PRO A 592 -13.34 40.78 -8.08
CA PRO A 592 -12.42 41.58 -7.22
C PRO A 592 -12.86 43.07 -6.99
N ARG A 593 -12.02 43.85 -6.26
CA ARG A 593 -11.95 45.34 -6.06
C ARG A 593 -12.97 45.98 -5.09
N GLY A 594 -12.68 46.97 -4.23
CA GLY A 594 -11.47 47.73 -3.88
C GLY A 594 -11.78 48.89 -2.90
N MET A 595 -10.77 49.33 -2.13
CA MET A 595 -10.54 50.63 -1.46
C MET A 595 -11.60 51.25 -0.49
N ASN A 596 -11.23 51.48 0.79
CA ASN A 596 -10.85 52.82 1.30
C ASN A 596 -10.29 52.81 2.75
N ARG A 597 -9.53 53.87 3.06
CA ARG A 597 -8.66 54.15 4.23
C ARG A 597 -9.36 54.41 5.57
N GLY A 598 -8.61 54.20 6.67
CA GLY A 598 -8.85 54.83 7.99
C GLY A 598 -7.68 54.61 8.97
N ARG A 599 -7.06 55.69 9.45
CA ARG A 599 -5.87 55.76 10.32
C ARG A 599 -6.20 55.47 11.79
N GLY A 600 -5.21 54.95 12.54
CA GLY A 600 -5.16 55.03 14.00
C GLY A 600 -3.75 54.76 14.53
N ARG A 601 -3.05 55.80 14.99
CA ARG A 601 -1.74 55.76 15.67
C ARG A 601 -1.92 55.37 17.15
N GLY A 602 -0.96 54.63 17.71
CA GLY A 602 -0.78 54.47 19.16
C GLY A 602 0.64 53.98 19.44
N PHE A 603 1.45 54.86 20.02
CA PHE A 603 2.88 54.71 20.36
C PHE A 603 3.00 54.27 21.83
N ALA A 604 3.94 53.38 22.18
CA ALA A 604 4.54 53.28 23.53
C ALA A 604 5.82 52.38 23.53
N PRO A 605 6.80 52.63 24.42
CA PRO A 605 8.25 52.49 24.18
C PRO A 605 8.89 51.24 24.85
N PRO A 606 10.24 51.04 24.79
CA PRO A 606 10.86 49.73 24.86
C PRO A 606 11.21 49.24 26.28
N LEU A 607 11.42 47.93 26.34
CA LEU A 607 11.85 47.11 27.47
C LEU A 607 13.23 47.51 28.03
N GLN A 608 13.34 47.44 29.36
CA GLN A 608 14.56 47.02 30.06
C GLN A 608 14.27 45.70 30.80
N SER A 609 15.35 44.91 30.92
CA SER A 609 15.52 43.54 31.44
C SER A 609 14.90 42.40 30.62
#